data_AF-A0AAW7RZX5-F1
#
_entry.id   AF-A0AAW7RZX5-F1
#
_cell.length_a   1.000
_cell.length_b   1.000
_cell.length_c   1.000
_cell.angle_alpha   90.00
_cell.angle_beta   90.00
_cell.angle_gamma   90.00
#
_symmetry.space_group_name_H-M   'P 1'
#
loop_
_entity.id
_entity.type
_entity.pdbx_description
1 polymer ?
#
loop_
_entity_poly.entity_id
_entity_poly.type
_entity_poly.pdbx_seq_one_letter_code
_entity_poly.pdbx_strand_id
1 'polypeptide(L)'
;MGFPTQVNVQAAPAVLGDFCDSNPRATVNAGQGALVAGPNGVAVGSFAWVNPADGRTVNNYGSGVPDGFVHRNQQGIITAFLADDTLLLPAGYAMTLFSAGGFWAKNAGASTSSKGQSIYVNNSTGAVQFGSNWTGASVTGSIATDVMTGSISGTTLTVTAVTTGQMNVGETISGTGIASGTQILSQLTGTAGGVGTYQVSGAAQTVASTTITGSYGLMTVTAVSSGALALGDAISGTGITAGNSIIAFGTGTGGNGTYVVSIGQTISSETITVASGTLLPNWLAASSGAPGELVKITTWPVVSA
;
A
#
# COMPACT_ATOMS: atom_id res chain seq x y z
N MET A 1 11.10 35.21 -18.49
CA MET A 1 10.97 35.47 -17.05
C MET A 1 9.52 35.84 -16.79
N GLY A 2 8.68 34.83 -16.51
CA GLY A 2 7.27 35.09 -16.18
C GLY A 2 7.17 35.69 -14.78
N PHE A 3 6.27 36.66 -14.60
CA PHE A 3 5.97 37.18 -13.27
C PHE A 3 5.40 36.06 -12.37
N PRO A 4 5.76 35.99 -11.07
CA PRO A 4 5.14 35.05 -10.13
C PRO A 4 3.62 35.26 -10.07
N THR A 5 2.83 34.21 -10.31
CA THR A 5 1.36 34.26 -10.31
C THR A 5 0.73 34.02 -8.94
N GLN A 6 1.54 33.75 -7.91
CA GLN A 6 1.09 33.53 -6.53
C GLN A 6 2.10 34.12 -5.55
N VAL A 7 1.58 34.75 -4.48
CA VAL A 7 2.37 35.21 -3.33
C VAL A 7 1.82 34.50 -2.10
N ASN A 8 2.65 33.69 -1.45
CA ASN A 8 2.29 33.04 -0.20
C ASN A 8 2.23 34.11 0.90
N VAL A 9 1.14 34.14 1.66
CA VAL A 9 0.92 35.14 2.73
C VAL A 9 1.87 34.91 3.92
N GLN A 10 2.44 33.71 4.05
CA GLN A 10 3.54 33.39 4.94
C GLN A 10 4.69 32.73 4.17
N ALA A 11 5.93 32.97 4.63
CA ALA A 11 7.08 32.20 4.19
C ALA A 11 6.89 30.72 4.54
N ALA A 12 7.30 29.81 3.65
CA ALA A 12 7.21 28.39 3.90
C ALA A 12 8.02 28.05 5.18
N PRO A 13 7.36 27.55 6.25
CA PRO A 13 8.01 27.40 7.55
C PRO A 13 9.07 26.29 7.57
N ALA A 14 9.04 25.39 6.57
CA ALA A 14 9.98 24.29 6.36
C ALA A 14 9.77 23.69 4.95
N VAL A 15 10.50 22.63 4.63
CA VAL A 15 10.24 21.77 3.47
C VAL A 15 9.42 20.54 3.91
N LEU A 16 8.61 20.01 3.00
CA LEU A 16 7.84 18.79 3.26
C LEU A 16 8.75 17.65 3.72
N GLY A 17 8.35 16.98 4.81
CA GLY A 17 9.06 15.85 5.39
C GLY A 17 10.13 16.23 6.41
N ASP A 18 10.40 17.52 6.65
CA ASP A 18 11.37 17.97 7.65
C ASP A 18 10.91 17.69 9.09
N PHE A 19 11.87 17.62 9.99
CA PHE A 19 11.64 17.64 11.43
C PHE A 19 11.04 18.98 11.89
N CYS A 20 10.00 18.94 12.73
CA CYS A 20 9.32 20.15 13.23
C CYS A 20 9.56 20.47 14.71
N ASP A 21 10.31 19.63 15.42
CA ASP A 21 10.62 19.74 16.85
C ASP A 21 11.94 19.03 17.22
N SER A 22 12.35 19.18 18.49
CA SER A 22 13.52 18.50 19.08
C SER A 22 13.13 17.36 20.03
N ASN A 23 11.88 16.86 19.94
CA ASN A 23 11.44 15.74 20.76
C ASN A 23 12.17 14.44 20.33
N PRO A 24 12.18 13.40 21.18
CA PRO A 24 12.71 12.10 20.78
C PRO A 24 12.03 11.58 19.50
N ARG A 25 12.74 10.74 18.77
CA ARG A 25 12.28 10.15 17.51
C ARG A 25 12.58 8.66 17.54
N ALA A 26 11.70 7.86 16.96
CA ALA A 26 11.89 6.42 16.82
C ALA A 26 11.83 6.05 15.35
N THR A 27 12.75 5.19 14.93
CA THR A 27 12.79 4.62 13.59
C THR A 27 12.19 3.23 13.59
N VAL A 28 11.64 2.81 12.46
CA VAL A 28 11.21 1.43 12.25
C VAL A 28 12.45 0.52 12.28
N ASN A 29 12.35 -0.60 13.01
CA ASN A 29 13.42 -1.59 13.06
C ASN A 29 13.49 -2.33 11.72
N ALA A 30 14.53 -2.05 10.93
CA ALA A 30 14.75 -2.76 9.68
C ALA A 30 15.23 -4.19 9.93
N GLY A 31 14.70 -5.15 9.16
CA GLY A 31 15.23 -6.51 9.08
C GLY A 31 16.58 -6.58 8.35
N GLN A 32 17.03 -7.80 8.06
CA GLN A 32 18.30 -8.02 7.35
C GLN A 32 18.34 -7.25 6.02
N GLY A 33 19.40 -6.44 5.85
CA GLY A 33 19.69 -5.73 4.61
C GLY A 33 19.12 -4.31 4.50
N ALA A 34 18.46 -3.79 5.54
CA ALA A 34 17.88 -2.44 5.63
C ALA A 34 16.66 -2.20 4.70
N LEU A 35 15.82 -1.24 5.07
CA LEU A 35 14.65 -0.85 4.26
C LEU A 35 15.09 -0.22 2.94
N VAL A 36 14.39 -0.53 1.86
CA VAL A 36 14.63 0.04 0.53
C VAL A 36 13.37 0.57 -0.11
N ALA A 37 13.49 1.65 -0.86
CA ALA A 37 12.41 2.17 -1.68
C ALA A 37 11.97 1.14 -2.72
N GLY A 38 10.66 0.92 -2.83
CA GLY A 38 10.08 0.01 -3.81
C GLY A 38 10.21 0.48 -5.26
N PRO A 39 9.77 -0.33 -6.22
CA PRO A 39 9.95 -0.08 -7.66
C PRO A 39 9.40 1.26 -8.16
N ASN A 40 8.37 1.80 -7.50
CA ASN A 40 7.76 3.09 -7.85
C ASN A 40 8.48 4.29 -7.21
N GLY A 41 9.54 4.05 -6.43
CA GLY A 41 10.09 5.02 -5.51
C GLY A 41 9.18 5.26 -4.31
N VAL A 42 9.62 6.13 -3.40
CA VAL A 42 8.88 6.50 -2.19
C VAL A 42 8.83 8.01 -2.02
N ALA A 43 7.63 8.58 -1.96
CA ALA A 43 7.35 9.98 -1.69
C ALA A 43 7.75 10.37 -0.26
N VAL A 44 8.58 11.40 -0.17
CA VAL A 44 8.99 12.11 1.03
C VAL A 44 7.82 12.91 1.59
N GLY A 45 7.70 12.93 2.93
CA GLY A 45 6.63 13.60 3.65
C GLY A 45 5.27 12.91 3.59
N SER A 46 5.28 11.64 3.21
CA SER A 46 4.12 10.74 3.21
C SER A 46 4.38 9.57 4.14
N PHE A 47 3.32 8.89 4.55
CA PHE A 47 3.44 7.60 5.22
C PHE A 47 3.71 6.49 4.21
N ALA A 48 4.30 5.40 4.70
CA ALA A 48 4.64 4.26 3.88
C ALA A 48 4.50 2.94 4.65
N TRP A 49 4.36 1.86 3.89
CA TRP A 49 4.24 0.50 4.38
C TRP A 49 5.46 -0.30 3.93
N VAL A 50 5.92 -1.17 4.81
CA VAL A 50 6.89 -2.21 4.50
C VAL A 50 6.10 -3.40 3.92
N ASN A 51 6.55 -3.90 2.77
CA ASN A 51 5.97 -5.05 2.12
C ASN A 51 6.10 -6.28 3.05
N PRO A 52 4.99 -6.89 3.49
CA PRO A 52 5.06 -8.02 4.41
C PRO A 52 5.69 -9.28 3.78
N ALA A 53 5.70 -9.39 2.44
CA ALA A 53 6.24 -10.56 1.75
C ALA A 53 7.78 -10.66 1.86
N ASP A 54 8.48 -9.53 1.91
CA ASP A 54 9.95 -9.47 2.01
C ASP A 54 10.46 -8.77 3.29
N GLY A 55 9.58 -8.10 4.03
CA GLY A 55 9.92 -7.36 5.25
C GLY A 55 10.90 -6.21 5.04
N ARG A 56 11.07 -5.73 3.81
CA ARG A 56 12.17 -4.83 3.41
C ARG A 56 11.75 -3.72 2.46
N THR A 57 10.94 -4.04 1.47
CA THR A 57 10.57 -3.11 0.40
C THR A 57 9.52 -2.13 0.92
N VAL A 58 9.72 -0.83 0.72
CA VAL A 58 8.84 0.22 1.22
C VAL A 58 8.06 0.85 0.08
N ASN A 59 6.75 1.01 0.25
CA ASN A 59 5.86 1.64 -0.73
C ASN A 59 4.97 2.68 -0.05
N ASN A 60 4.55 3.73 -0.78
CA ASN A 60 3.49 4.64 -0.30
C ASN A 60 2.07 4.10 -0.49
N TYR A 61 1.94 2.79 -0.66
CA TYR A 61 0.65 2.12 -0.65
C TYR A 61 0.74 0.89 0.24
N GLY A 62 -0.38 0.53 0.84
CA GLY A 62 -0.50 -0.63 1.72
C GLY A 62 -1.80 -0.60 2.49
N SER A 63 -2.16 -1.74 3.06
CA SER A 63 -3.39 -1.88 3.83
C SER A 63 -3.14 -1.74 5.32
N GLY A 64 -4.12 -1.20 6.03
CA GLY A 64 -4.04 -0.99 7.47
C GLY A 64 -3.11 0.16 7.85
N VAL A 65 -2.70 0.20 9.11
CA VAL A 65 -1.89 1.30 9.65
C VAL A 65 -0.48 1.26 9.01
N PRO A 66 0.00 2.37 8.42
CA PRO A 66 1.36 2.44 7.88
C PRO A 66 2.45 2.22 8.94
N ASP A 67 3.57 1.65 8.52
CA ASP A 67 4.71 1.34 9.39
C ASP A 67 5.46 2.60 9.85
N GLY A 68 5.49 3.65 9.03
CA GLY A 68 6.11 4.91 9.45
C GLY A 68 6.07 6.03 8.43
N PHE A 69 6.59 7.18 8.85
CA PHE A 69 6.68 8.40 8.07
C PHE A 69 8.02 8.51 7.33
N VAL A 70 7.97 8.96 6.08
CA VAL A 70 9.15 9.16 5.24
C VAL A 70 9.70 10.57 5.45
N HIS A 71 10.75 10.69 6.26
CA HIS A 71 11.43 11.96 6.49
C HIS A 71 12.27 12.39 5.28
N ARG A 72 12.46 13.71 5.13
CA ARG A 72 13.36 14.29 4.13
C ARG A 72 14.83 14.09 4.52
N ASN A 73 15.46 12.99 4.09
CA ASN A 73 16.88 12.73 4.34
C ASN A 73 17.85 13.32 3.27
N GLN A 74 17.38 14.24 2.43
CA GLN A 74 18.13 14.84 1.31
C GLN A 74 18.80 13.85 0.33
N GLN A 75 18.28 12.62 0.23
CA GLN A 75 18.76 11.60 -0.72
C GLN A 75 17.92 11.55 -2.02
N GLY A 76 17.00 12.50 -2.21
CA GLY A 76 16.20 12.60 -3.44
C GLY A 76 17.06 13.03 -4.62
N ILE A 77 17.03 12.27 -5.71
CA ILE A 77 17.70 12.59 -6.97
C ILE A 77 16.65 13.04 -7.97
N ILE A 78 16.87 14.20 -8.59
CA ILE A 78 15.99 14.73 -9.63
C ILE A 78 16.25 13.92 -10.91
N THR A 79 15.38 12.96 -11.19
CA THR A 79 15.47 12.09 -12.37
C THR A 79 14.49 12.49 -13.48
N ALA A 80 13.57 13.42 -13.20
CA ALA A 80 12.61 13.94 -14.18
C ALA A 80 13.25 15.06 -15.02
N PHE A 81 13.12 14.97 -16.34
CA PHE A 81 13.66 15.96 -17.27
C PHE A 81 12.98 17.34 -17.05
N LEU A 82 13.80 18.39 -16.86
CA LEU A 82 13.39 19.78 -16.54
C LEU A 82 12.80 20.01 -15.13
N ALA A 83 12.81 19.01 -14.24
CA ALA A 83 12.46 19.24 -12.85
C ALA A 83 13.60 19.96 -12.11
N ASP A 84 13.25 20.84 -11.19
CA ASP A 84 14.14 21.62 -10.33
C ASP A 84 14.12 21.14 -8.87
N ASP A 85 13.09 20.37 -8.47
CA ASP A 85 13.04 19.63 -7.21
C ASP A 85 12.52 18.19 -7.39
N THR A 86 12.67 17.41 -6.32
CA THR A 86 11.96 16.14 -6.18
C THR A 86 11.67 15.87 -4.71
N LEU A 87 10.51 15.29 -4.48
CA LEU A 87 10.13 14.70 -3.19
C LEU A 87 9.97 13.18 -3.35
N LEU A 88 10.61 12.58 -4.33
CA LEU A 88 10.63 11.14 -4.55
C LEU A 88 12.02 10.58 -4.27
N LEU A 89 12.09 9.61 -3.36
CA LEU A 89 13.26 8.74 -3.21
C LEU A 89 13.19 7.67 -4.32
N PRO A 90 14.18 7.56 -5.22
CA PRO A 90 14.13 6.60 -6.31
C PRO A 90 14.14 5.15 -5.83
N ALA A 91 13.66 4.24 -6.67
CA ALA A 91 13.59 2.82 -6.39
C ALA A 91 14.97 2.22 -6.03
N GLY A 92 14.97 1.29 -5.08
CA GLY A 92 16.16 0.54 -4.65
C GLY A 92 17.08 1.29 -3.67
N TYR A 93 16.84 2.58 -3.41
CA TYR A 93 17.64 3.34 -2.44
C TYR A 93 17.32 2.91 -1.01
N ALA A 94 18.37 2.78 -0.19
CA ALA A 94 18.21 2.54 1.23
C ALA A 94 17.49 3.72 1.90
N MET A 95 16.62 3.43 2.86
CA MET A 95 15.82 4.43 3.53
C MET A 95 15.57 4.11 4.99
N THR A 96 15.02 5.09 5.71
CA THR A 96 14.61 4.95 7.10
C THR A 96 13.20 5.50 7.26
N LEU A 97 12.33 4.72 7.88
CA LEU A 97 10.99 5.14 8.26
C LEU A 97 10.99 5.53 9.74
N PHE A 98 10.19 6.53 10.09
CA PHE A 98 9.99 6.96 11.47
C PHE A 98 8.64 6.49 11.99
N SER A 99 8.67 5.67 13.04
CA SER A 99 7.47 5.23 13.75
C SER A 99 6.99 6.24 14.79
N ALA A 100 7.86 7.16 15.23
CA ALA A 100 7.51 8.24 16.15
C ALA A 100 8.38 9.51 15.96
N GLY A 101 7.82 10.68 16.28
CA GLY A 101 8.49 11.98 16.23
C GLY A 101 7.58 13.12 15.74
N GLY A 102 8.14 14.34 15.63
CA GLY A 102 7.45 15.50 15.06
C GLY A 102 7.93 15.88 13.66
N PHE A 103 7.03 15.97 12.68
CA PHE A 103 7.36 16.19 11.26
C PHE A 103 6.45 17.22 10.61
N TRP A 104 6.92 17.81 9.51
CA TRP A 104 6.10 18.59 8.60
C TRP A 104 5.50 17.68 7.53
N ALA A 105 4.17 17.56 7.51
CA ALA A 105 3.42 16.85 6.48
C ALA A 105 2.51 17.81 5.72
N LYS A 106 2.20 17.51 4.46
CA LYS A 106 1.28 18.31 3.66
C LYS A 106 -0.16 17.92 3.99
N ASN A 107 -1.03 18.90 4.21
CA ASN A 107 -2.46 18.66 4.26
C ASN A 107 -2.99 18.39 2.85
N ALA A 108 -3.23 17.12 2.54
CA ALA A 108 -3.80 16.68 1.25
C ALA A 108 -5.34 16.64 1.27
N GLY A 109 -5.97 16.96 2.40
CA GLY A 109 -7.42 17.01 2.53
C GLY A 109 -8.06 18.30 2.06
N ALA A 110 -9.39 18.35 2.10
CA ALA A 110 -10.20 19.48 1.63
C ALA A 110 -10.45 20.58 2.68
N SER A 111 -10.09 20.35 3.95
CA SER A 111 -10.39 21.25 5.07
C SER A 111 -9.12 21.70 5.78
N THR A 112 -9.16 22.89 6.37
CA THR A 112 -8.10 23.39 7.26
C THR A 112 -7.96 22.49 8.48
N SER A 113 -6.73 22.08 8.77
CA SER A 113 -6.42 21.30 9.97
C SER A 113 -6.45 22.17 11.22
N SER A 114 -6.75 21.55 12.36
CA SER A 114 -6.66 22.16 13.69
C SER A 114 -5.78 21.31 14.58
N LYS A 115 -5.12 21.96 15.54
CA LYS A 115 -4.31 21.29 16.55
C LYS A 115 -5.15 20.26 17.34
N GLY A 116 -4.60 19.08 17.54
CA GLY A 116 -5.26 17.94 18.20
C GLY A 116 -6.14 17.08 17.29
N GLN A 117 -6.34 17.46 16.02
CA GLN A 117 -7.11 16.64 15.09
C GLN A 117 -6.40 15.31 14.81
N SER A 118 -7.22 14.25 14.72
CA SER A 118 -6.76 12.93 14.27
C SER A 118 -6.26 12.98 12.83
N ILE A 119 -5.30 12.11 12.53
CA ILE A 119 -4.68 12.01 11.22
C ILE A 119 -5.18 10.75 10.50
N TYR A 120 -5.50 10.91 9.22
CA TYR A 120 -5.86 9.82 8.32
C TYR A 120 -4.88 9.79 7.14
N VAL A 121 -4.46 8.58 6.77
CA VAL A 121 -3.53 8.36 5.67
C VAL A 121 -4.25 7.70 4.51
N ASN A 122 -4.04 8.18 3.30
CA ASN A 122 -4.54 7.54 2.09
C ASN A 122 -3.77 6.24 1.83
N ASN A 123 -4.47 5.12 1.68
CA ASN A 123 -3.86 3.79 1.58
C ASN A 123 -3.09 3.56 0.27
N SER A 124 -3.29 4.40 -0.74
CA SER A 124 -2.65 4.27 -2.07
C SER A 124 -1.52 5.26 -2.35
N THR A 125 -1.43 6.33 -1.56
CA THR A 125 -0.46 7.41 -1.78
C THR A 125 0.33 7.78 -0.53
N GLY A 126 -0.07 7.32 0.66
CA GLY A 126 0.55 7.72 1.92
C GLY A 126 0.26 9.16 2.31
N ALA A 127 -0.60 9.86 1.57
CA ALA A 127 -0.94 11.26 1.78
C ALA A 127 -1.74 11.46 3.07
N VAL A 128 -1.58 12.64 3.68
CA VAL A 128 -2.09 12.95 5.02
C VAL A 128 -3.30 13.87 4.94
N GLN A 129 -4.38 13.53 5.66
CA GLN A 129 -5.55 14.37 5.89
C GLN A 129 -5.88 14.43 7.39
N PHE A 130 -6.59 15.47 7.81
CA PHE A 130 -6.89 15.76 9.21
C PHE A 130 -8.39 15.80 9.49
N GLY A 131 -8.80 15.26 10.64
CA GLY A 131 -10.15 15.37 11.20
C GLY A 131 -11.25 14.54 10.53
N SER A 132 -11.06 14.09 9.31
CA SER A 132 -11.94 13.13 8.64
C SER A 132 -11.15 12.19 7.74
N ASN A 133 -11.70 10.98 7.55
CA ASN A 133 -11.10 10.00 6.64
C ASN A 133 -11.36 10.36 5.18
N TRP A 134 -10.58 9.74 4.30
CA TRP A 134 -10.72 9.81 2.86
C TRP A 134 -12.06 9.22 2.42
N THR A 135 -12.68 9.87 1.43
CA THR A 135 -13.88 9.32 0.80
C THR A 135 -13.52 8.05 0.05
N GLY A 136 -14.09 6.93 0.49
CA GLY A 136 -13.90 5.62 -0.14
C GLY A 136 -14.74 5.43 -1.40
N ALA A 137 -14.72 4.20 -1.91
CA ALA A 137 -15.54 3.78 -3.04
C ALA A 137 -16.66 2.81 -2.62
N SER A 138 -17.70 2.76 -3.43
CA SER A 138 -18.75 1.74 -3.34
C SER A 138 -18.91 1.08 -4.70
N VAL A 139 -18.84 -0.25 -4.72
CA VAL A 139 -18.80 -1.03 -5.96
C VAL A 139 -19.73 -2.22 -5.89
N THR A 140 -20.15 -2.74 -7.05
CA THR A 140 -20.79 -4.05 -7.16
C THR A 140 -19.77 -5.04 -7.70
N GLY A 141 -19.58 -6.16 -7.00
CA GLY A 141 -18.62 -7.17 -7.39
C GLY A 141 -18.71 -8.47 -6.62
N SER A 142 -17.96 -9.46 -7.08
CA SER A 142 -17.81 -10.78 -6.47
C SER A 142 -16.35 -11.05 -6.15
N ILE A 143 -16.08 -11.95 -5.19
CA ILE A 143 -14.72 -12.40 -4.87
C ILE A 143 -14.67 -13.91 -5.06
N ALA A 144 -13.63 -14.39 -5.73
CA ALA A 144 -13.34 -15.80 -5.84
C ALA A 144 -12.01 -16.11 -5.14
N THR A 145 -11.95 -17.26 -4.47
CA THR A 145 -10.68 -17.80 -4.01
C THR A 145 -9.87 -18.33 -5.20
N ASP A 146 -8.55 -18.23 -5.11
CA ASP A 146 -7.64 -18.65 -6.17
C ASP A 146 -7.46 -20.18 -6.12
N VAL A 147 -7.93 -20.88 -7.15
CA VAL A 147 -7.93 -22.35 -7.22
C VAL A 147 -7.47 -22.82 -8.59
N MET A 148 -6.45 -23.67 -8.59
CA MET A 148 -5.76 -24.14 -9.80
C MET A 148 -5.54 -25.65 -9.76
N THR A 149 -5.23 -26.24 -10.91
CA THR A 149 -4.66 -27.59 -11.00
C THR A 149 -3.21 -27.51 -11.44
N GLY A 150 -2.32 -28.21 -10.74
CA GLY A 150 -0.89 -28.21 -11.09
C GLY A 150 -0.06 -29.21 -10.32
N SER A 151 1.22 -29.30 -10.66
CA SER A 151 2.22 -30.17 -10.05
C SER A 151 3.51 -29.40 -9.76
N ILE A 152 4.31 -29.88 -8.80
CA ILE A 152 5.60 -29.24 -8.46
C ILE A 152 6.73 -30.23 -8.72
N SER A 153 7.77 -29.77 -9.40
CA SER A 153 9.04 -30.48 -9.55
C SER A 153 10.20 -29.57 -9.18
N GLY A 154 10.95 -29.94 -8.15
CA GLY A 154 11.97 -29.09 -7.58
C GLY A 154 11.34 -27.84 -6.97
N THR A 155 11.66 -26.68 -7.53
CA THR A 155 11.08 -25.39 -7.12
C THR A 155 10.23 -24.76 -8.22
N THR A 156 9.85 -25.53 -9.24
CA THR A 156 8.98 -25.09 -10.33
C THR A 156 7.60 -25.72 -10.18
N LEU A 157 6.59 -24.87 -9.95
CA LEU A 157 5.19 -25.21 -10.06
C LEU A 157 4.77 -25.12 -11.53
N THR A 158 4.13 -26.17 -12.05
CA THR A 158 3.48 -26.18 -13.37
C THR A 158 1.97 -26.18 -13.16
N VAL A 159 1.33 -25.07 -13.55
CA VAL A 159 -0.13 -24.92 -13.53
C VAL A 159 -0.68 -25.32 -14.90
N THR A 160 -1.61 -26.28 -14.92
CA THR A 160 -2.22 -26.80 -16.15
C THR A 160 -3.64 -26.31 -16.37
N ALA A 161 -4.35 -25.90 -15.31
CA ALA A 161 -5.69 -25.33 -15.41
C ALA A 161 -5.96 -24.31 -14.29
N VAL A 162 -6.76 -23.30 -14.62
CA VAL A 162 -7.34 -22.32 -13.68
C VAL A 162 -8.77 -22.76 -13.41
N THR A 163 -9.10 -23.08 -12.16
CA THR A 163 -10.48 -23.41 -11.78
C THR A 163 -11.25 -22.12 -11.46
N THR A 164 -10.68 -21.28 -10.60
CA THR A 164 -11.20 -19.95 -10.25
C THR A 164 -10.05 -19.01 -9.89
N GLY A 165 -10.29 -17.70 -10.02
CA GLY A 165 -9.32 -16.69 -9.62
C GLY A 165 -8.09 -16.64 -10.53
N GLN A 166 -6.92 -16.38 -9.95
CA GLN A 166 -5.62 -16.37 -10.65
C GLN A 166 -4.46 -16.70 -9.70
N MET A 167 -3.28 -17.04 -10.22
CA MET A 167 -2.09 -17.31 -9.41
C MET A 167 -1.23 -16.06 -9.25
N ASN A 168 -1.02 -15.59 -8.01
CA ASN A 168 -0.34 -14.31 -7.76
C ASN A 168 1.02 -14.51 -7.08
N VAL A 169 1.97 -13.61 -7.37
CA VAL A 169 3.24 -13.55 -6.64
C VAL A 169 3.00 -13.07 -5.20
N GLY A 170 3.70 -13.67 -4.25
CA GLY A 170 3.57 -13.41 -2.80
C GLY A 170 2.52 -14.27 -2.11
N GLU A 171 1.68 -14.96 -2.87
CA GLU A 171 0.62 -15.80 -2.32
C GLU A 171 1.18 -17.10 -1.74
N THR A 172 0.66 -17.50 -0.57
CA THR A 172 0.96 -18.81 0.00
C THR A 172 0.02 -19.83 -0.61
N ILE A 173 0.58 -20.92 -1.15
CA ILE A 173 -0.18 -21.99 -1.76
C ILE A 173 -0.32 -23.18 -0.82
N SER A 174 -1.45 -23.88 -0.95
CA SER A 174 -1.77 -25.09 -0.21
C SER A 174 -2.38 -26.14 -1.14
N GLY A 175 -2.19 -27.41 -0.81
CA GLY A 175 -2.66 -28.54 -1.62
C GLY A 175 -2.07 -29.85 -1.12
N THR A 176 -2.61 -30.98 -1.58
CA THR A 176 -2.13 -32.29 -1.15
C THR A 176 -0.67 -32.50 -1.55
N GLY A 177 0.21 -32.68 -0.57
CA GLY A 177 1.65 -32.91 -0.80
C GLY A 177 2.49 -31.64 -0.94
N ILE A 178 1.88 -30.45 -0.95
CA ILE A 178 2.61 -29.17 -0.96
C ILE A 178 3.10 -28.87 0.46
N ALA A 179 4.38 -28.55 0.61
CA ALA A 179 4.94 -28.17 1.90
C ALA A 179 4.28 -26.88 2.45
N SER A 180 3.99 -26.85 3.75
CA SER A 180 3.38 -25.68 4.40
C SER A 180 4.26 -24.43 4.23
N GLY A 181 3.63 -23.29 3.97
CA GLY A 181 4.31 -22.01 3.77
C GLY A 181 5.01 -21.85 2.40
N THR A 182 4.78 -22.77 1.46
CA THR A 182 5.24 -22.60 0.07
C THR A 182 4.57 -21.35 -0.52
N GLN A 183 5.37 -20.43 -1.06
CA GLN A 183 4.92 -19.17 -1.65
C GLN A 183 5.31 -19.07 -3.12
N ILE A 184 4.53 -18.34 -3.92
CA ILE A 184 4.90 -17.99 -5.29
C ILE A 184 5.87 -16.80 -5.28
N LEU A 185 7.06 -16.98 -5.85
CA LEU A 185 8.09 -15.95 -5.92
C LEU A 185 8.08 -15.17 -7.24
N SER A 186 7.79 -15.86 -8.34
CA SER A 186 7.69 -15.24 -9.67
C SER A 186 6.95 -16.15 -10.63
N GLN A 187 6.33 -15.55 -11.64
CA GLN A 187 5.89 -16.28 -12.82
C GLN A 187 7.05 -16.40 -13.81
N LEU A 188 7.23 -17.59 -14.38
CA LEU A 188 8.33 -17.90 -15.30
C LEU A 188 7.85 -17.97 -16.74
N THR A 189 6.67 -18.53 -16.99
CA THR A 189 6.10 -18.66 -18.34
C THR A 189 4.57 -18.61 -18.31
N GLY A 190 3.94 -18.51 -19.49
CA GLY A 190 2.49 -18.63 -19.67
C GLY A 190 1.73 -17.30 -19.63
N THR A 191 0.41 -17.39 -19.46
CA THR A 191 -0.45 -16.21 -19.34
C THR A 191 -0.34 -15.64 -17.92
N ALA A 192 -0.21 -14.33 -17.77
CA ALA A 192 -0.11 -13.69 -16.46
C ALA A 192 -1.21 -14.16 -15.49
N GLY A 193 -0.82 -14.72 -14.35
CA GLY A 193 -1.72 -15.29 -13.35
C GLY A 193 -2.52 -16.53 -13.78
N GLY A 194 -2.27 -17.07 -14.97
CA GLY A 194 -3.00 -18.21 -15.53
C GLY A 194 -2.19 -19.51 -15.63
N VAL A 195 -2.47 -20.30 -16.67
CA VAL A 195 -1.70 -21.50 -17.02
C VAL A 195 -0.27 -21.12 -17.40
N GLY A 196 0.71 -21.86 -16.86
CA GLY A 196 2.13 -21.54 -17.01
C GLY A 196 3.00 -22.18 -15.93
N THR A 197 4.24 -21.72 -15.82
CA THR A 197 5.16 -22.15 -14.76
C THR A 197 5.49 -21.02 -13.81
N TYR A 198 5.70 -21.37 -12.54
CA TYR A 198 5.93 -20.44 -11.44
C TYR A 198 7.09 -20.93 -10.57
N GLN A 199 7.90 -19.99 -10.08
CA GLN A 199 8.92 -20.25 -9.08
C GLN A 199 8.27 -20.29 -7.70
N VAL A 200 8.49 -21.36 -6.94
CA VAL A 200 8.04 -21.46 -5.55
C VAL A 200 9.20 -21.28 -4.56
N SER A 201 8.88 -20.86 -3.34
CA SER A 201 9.82 -20.76 -2.23
C SER A 201 10.09 -22.12 -1.57
N GLY A 202 11.06 -22.14 -0.66
CA GLY A 202 11.37 -23.31 0.16
C GLY A 202 12.32 -24.31 -0.51
N ALA A 203 12.42 -25.49 0.10
CA ALA A 203 13.24 -26.58 -0.43
C ALA A 203 12.57 -27.23 -1.64
N ALA A 204 13.39 -27.88 -2.48
CA ALA A 204 12.91 -28.65 -3.62
C ALA A 204 11.90 -29.73 -3.16
N GLN A 205 10.75 -29.80 -3.83
CA GLN A 205 9.67 -30.74 -3.56
C GLN A 205 9.14 -31.39 -4.84
N THR A 206 8.56 -32.58 -4.70
CA THR A 206 7.91 -33.30 -5.80
C THR A 206 6.46 -33.55 -5.42
N VAL A 207 5.55 -32.88 -6.12
CA VAL A 207 4.11 -32.94 -5.87
C VAL A 207 3.42 -33.38 -7.14
N ALA A 208 2.65 -34.47 -7.07
CA ALA A 208 1.83 -34.93 -8.18
C ALA A 208 0.73 -33.90 -8.52
N SER A 209 0.14 -34.01 -9.71
CA SER A 209 -0.94 -33.11 -10.11
C SER A 209 -2.07 -33.14 -9.09
N THR A 210 -2.39 -31.97 -8.52
CA THR A 210 -3.38 -31.82 -7.45
C THR A 210 -4.09 -30.47 -7.57
N THR A 211 -5.14 -30.30 -6.77
CA THR A 211 -5.78 -28.99 -6.57
C THR A 211 -4.90 -28.13 -5.67
N ILE A 212 -4.66 -26.90 -6.11
CA ILE A 212 -3.84 -25.91 -5.42
C ILE A 212 -4.73 -24.72 -5.09
N THR A 213 -4.81 -24.38 -3.81
CA THR A 213 -5.54 -23.22 -3.31
C THR A 213 -4.55 -22.20 -2.80
N GLY A 214 -4.68 -20.97 -3.29
CA GLY A 214 -3.87 -19.85 -2.82
C GLY A 214 -4.55 -19.06 -1.69
N SER A 215 -3.77 -18.25 -0.97
CA SER A 215 -4.23 -17.44 0.16
C SER A 215 -4.92 -16.12 -0.23
N TYR A 216 -4.76 -15.66 -1.47
CA TYR A 216 -5.35 -14.46 -2.04
C TYR A 216 -6.62 -14.80 -2.82
N GLY A 217 -7.28 -13.77 -3.33
CA GLY A 217 -8.45 -13.94 -4.18
C GLY A 217 -8.53 -12.93 -5.31
N LEU A 218 -9.42 -13.21 -6.23
CA LEU A 218 -9.76 -12.34 -7.35
C LEU A 218 -11.11 -11.67 -7.12
N MET A 219 -11.08 -10.36 -6.89
CA MET A 219 -12.28 -9.53 -6.89
C MET A 219 -12.59 -9.09 -8.33
N THR A 220 -13.83 -9.31 -8.77
CA THR A 220 -14.34 -8.84 -10.06
C THR A 220 -15.39 -7.76 -9.82
N VAL A 221 -15.10 -6.55 -10.28
CA VAL A 221 -15.97 -5.37 -10.15
C VAL A 221 -16.74 -5.15 -11.45
N THR A 222 -18.06 -5.20 -11.36
CA THR A 222 -18.97 -5.05 -12.51
C THR A 222 -19.65 -3.69 -12.56
N ALA A 223 -19.69 -2.93 -11.45
CA ALA A 223 -20.14 -1.55 -11.42
C ALA A 223 -19.44 -0.76 -10.30
N VAL A 224 -19.25 0.54 -10.52
CA VAL A 224 -18.75 1.48 -9.50
C VAL A 224 -19.83 2.53 -9.25
N SER A 225 -20.39 2.53 -8.05
CA SER A 225 -21.44 3.47 -7.63
C SER A 225 -20.85 4.83 -7.27
N SER A 226 -19.67 4.84 -6.65
CA SER A 226 -18.93 6.05 -6.27
C SER A 226 -17.46 5.74 -6.00
N GLY A 227 -16.62 6.78 -6.05
CA GLY A 227 -15.19 6.69 -5.75
C GLY A 227 -14.38 5.94 -6.82
N ALA A 228 -13.14 5.61 -6.48
CA ALA A 228 -12.24 4.79 -7.29
C ALA A 228 -11.52 3.80 -6.37
N LEU A 229 -11.15 2.64 -6.90
CA LEU A 229 -10.39 1.63 -6.16
C LEU A 229 -8.88 1.86 -6.34
N ALA A 230 -8.10 1.65 -5.28
CA ALA A 230 -6.66 1.74 -5.36
C ALA A 230 -5.95 0.64 -4.54
N LEU A 231 -4.65 0.49 -4.76
CA LEU A 231 -3.83 -0.43 -3.97
C LEU A 231 -3.83 0.00 -2.50
N GLY A 232 -3.89 -0.97 -1.60
CA GLY A 232 -3.96 -0.76 -0.16
C GLY A 232 -5.37 -0.51 0.38
N ASP A 233 -6.35 -0.22 -0.47
CA ASP A 233 -7.71 0.04 -0.02
C ASP A 233 -8.28 -1.20 0.69
N ALA A 234 -8.84 -0.98 1.87
CA ALA A 234 -9.47 -2.06 2.63
C ALA A 234 -10.89 -2.29 2.11
N ILE A 235 -11.28 -3.56 1.97
CA ILE A 235 -12.61 -3.93 1.49
C ILE A 235 -13.45 -4.54 2.61
N SER A 236 -14.75 -4.26 2.57
CA SER A 236 -15.73 -4.75 3.55
C SER A 236 -17.10 -4.91 2.92
N GLY A 237 -17.90 -5.80 3.48
CA GLY A 237 -19.18 -6.23 2.92
C GLY A 237 -19.74 -7.41 3.70
N THR A 238 -20.85 -7.96 3.25
CA THR A 238 -21.47 -9.10 3.93
C THR A 238 -20.66 -10.37 3.64
N GLY A 239 -20.14 -11.01 4.69
CA GLY A 239 -19.32 -12.21 4.53
C GLY A 239 -17.88 -11.94 4.07
N ILE A 240 -17.50 -10.68 3.81
CA ILE A 240 -16.11 -10.33 3.54
C ILE A 240 -15.30 -10.39 4.84
N THR A 241 -14.27 -11.23 4.85
CA THR A 241 -13.34 -11.37 5.99
C THR A 241 -12.67 -10.03 6.30
N ALA A 242 -12.68 -9.64 7.58
CA ALA A 242 -12.04 -8.41 8.04
C ALA A 242 -10.53 -8.44 7.76
N GLY A 243 -9.98 -7.29 7.38
CA GLY A 243 -8.57 -7.16 7.00
C GLY A 243 -8.28 -7.45 5.52
N ASN A 244 -9.29 -7.84 4.74
CA ASN A 244 -9.12 -8.01 3.30
C ASN A 244 -8.90 -6.64 2.61
N SER A 245 -8.01 -6.61 1.62
CA SER A 245 -7.54 -5.38 0.99
C SER A 245 -7.08 -5.63 -0.44
N ILE A 246 -7.11 -4.58 -1.27
CA ILE A 246 -6.62 -4.64 -2.65
C ILE A 246 -5.10 -4.59 -2.64
N ILE A 247 -4.44 -5.60 -3.20
CA ILE A 247 -2.98 -5.72 -3.19
C ILE A 247 -2.34 -5.63 -4.58
N ALA A 248 -3.12 -5.88 -5.64
CA ALA A 248 -2.68 -5.65 -7.01
C ALA A 248 -3.87 -5.33 -7.92
N PHE A 249 -3.58 -4.59 -8.98
CA PHE A 249 -4.51 -4.42 -10.09
C PHE A 249 -4.47 -5.64 -11.00
N GLY A 250 -5.63 -6.08 -11.48
CA GLY A 250 -5.76 -7.02 -12.59
C GLY A 250 -6.02 -6.24 -13.88
N THR A 251 -7.22 -6.37 -14.43
CA THR A 251 -7.66 -5.60 -15.61
C THR A 251 -8.19 -4.21 -15.26
N GLY A 252 -8.49 -3.95 -13.98
CA GLY A 252 -9.02 -2.67 -13.51
C GLY A 252 -7.92 -1.63 -13.25
N THR A 253 -8.26 -0.35 -13.45
CA THR A 253 -7.40 0.81 -13.14
C THR A 253 -8.15 1.80 -12.23
N GLY A 254 -8.83 1.27 -11.21
CA GLY A 254 -9.64 2.03 -10.25
C GLY A 254 -11.13 2.16 -10.58
N GLY A 255 -11.59 1.50 -11.65
CA GLY A 255 -13.00 1.37 -12.03
C GLY A 255 -13.45 -0.09 -12.08
N ASN A 256 -14.27 -0.43 -13.09
CA ASN A 256 -14.62 -1.82 -13.40
C ASN A 256 -13.36 -2.63 -13.77
N GLY A 257 -13.45 -3.95 -13.61
CA GLY A 257 -12.35 -4.88 -13.91
C GLY A 257 -12.00 -5.76 -12.71
N THR A 258 -10.85 -6.41 -12.78
CA THR A 258 -10.38 -7.32 -11.74
C THR A 258 -9.30 -6.72 -10.86
N TYR A 259 -9.29 -7.15 -9.59
CA TYR A 259 -8.37 -6.72 -8.55
C TYR A 259 -7.97 -7.93 -7.70
N VAL A 260 -6.69 -8.05 -7.37
CA VAL A 260 -6.21 -9.08 -6.44
C VAL A 260 -6.42 -8.58 -5.03
N VAL A 261 -6.98 -9.43 -4.17
CA VAL A 261 -7.27 -9.13 -2.77
C VAL A 261 -6.49 -10.04 -1.83
N SER A 262 -6.09 -9.51 -0.67
CA SER A 262 -5.16 -10.15 0.28
C SER A 262 -5.71 -11.41 0.95
N ILE A 263 -7.02 -11.64 0.90
CA ILE A 263 -7.67 -12.82 1.47
C ILE A 263 -8.58 -13.47 0.43
N GLY A 264 -8.27 -14.72 0.09
CA GLY A 264 -9.06 -15.60 -0.74
C GLY A 264 -10.33 -16.07 -0.05
N GLN A 265 -11.47 -15.81 -0.68
CA GLN A 265 -12.80 -16.19 -0.20
C GLN A 265 -13.79 -16.19 -1.36
N THR A 266 -14.91 -16.91 -1.21
CA THR A 266 -15.96 -16.95 -2.22
C THR A 266 -17.15 -16.11 -1.78
N ILE A 267 -17.36 -14.98 -2.47
CA ILE A 267 -18.45 -14.04 -2.23
C ILE A 267 -19.21 -13.85 -3.55
N SER A 268 -20.52 -14.08 -3.52
CA SER A 268 -21.39 -13.82 -4.67
C SER A 268 -21.48 -12.32 -4.94
N SER A 269 -21.94 -11.93 -6.14
CA SER A 269 -22.02 -10.51 -6.50
C SER A 269 -22.87 -9.72 -5.49
N GLU A 270 -22.26 -8.73 -4.84
CA GLU A 270 -22.89 -7.87 -3.84
C GLU A 270 -22.31 -6.45 -3.87
N THR A 271 -22.81 -5.57 -3.00
CA THR A 271 -22.18 -4.26 -2.79
C THR A 271 -20.99 -4.39 -1.86
N ILE A 272 -19.83 -3.94 -2.31
CA ILE A 272 -18.57 -3.93 -1.56
C ILE A 272 -18.22 -2.48 -1.25
N THR A 273 -17.93 -2.22 0.03
CA THR A 273 -17.41 -0.93 0.51
C THR A 273 -15.90 -0.96 0.50
N VAL A 274 -15.29 0.07 -0.08
CA VAL A 274 -13.84 0.22 -0.23
C VAL A 274 -13.41 1.45 0.56
N ALA A 275 -12.54 1.27 1.55
CA ALA A 275 -12.00 2.35 2.37
C ALA A 275 -10.62 2.77 1.87
N SER A 276 -10.51 4.01 1.38
CA SER A 276 -9.28 4.54 0.77
C SER A 276 -8.32 5.21 1.77
N GLY A 277 -8.60 5.12 3.06
CA GLY A 277 -7.70 5.65 4.08
C GLY A 277 -7.89 5.03 5.45
N THR A 278 -6.84 5.16 6.26
CA THR A 278 -6.72 4.54 7.58
C THR A 278 -6.41 5.60 8.64
N LEU A 279 -7.06 5.50 9.80
CA LEU A 279 -6.77 6.33 10.98
C LEU A 279 -5.39 5.99 11.55
N LEU A 280 -4.60 7.01 11.89
CA LEU A 280 -3.40 6.86 12.69
C LEU A 280 -3.73 7.13 14.17
N PRO A 281 -3.83 6.10 15.02
CA PRO A 281 -4.28 6.28 16.40
C PRO A 281 -3.30 7.11 17.24
N ASN A 282 -2.00 7.06 16.91
CA ASN A 282 -0.94 7.65 17.72
C ASN A 282 -0.40 8.97 17.15
N TRP A 283 -0.96 9.47 16.05
CA TRP A 283 -0.48 10.67 15.37
C TRP A 283 -1.56 11.76 15.36
N LEU A 284 -1.16 12.97 15.75
CA LEU A 284 -2.06 14.11 15.85
C LEU A 284 -1.48 15.33 15.13
N ALA A 285 -2.37 16.21 14.67
CA ALA A 285 -1.97 17.55 14.23
C ALA A 285 -1.46 18.38 15.40
N ALA A 286 -0.27 18.97 15.28
CA ALA A 286 0.32 19.88 16.26
C ALA A 286 0.22 21.37 15.84
N SER A 287 -0.23 21.65 14.61
CA SER A 287 -0.50 23.00 14.10
C SER A 287 -1.74 23.00 13.20
N SER A 288 -2.21 24.20 12.84
CA SER A 288 -3.19 24.40 11.77
C SER A 288 -2.50 24.57 10.41
N GLY A 289 -3.21 24.26 9.33
CA GLY A 289 -2.82 24.54 7.96
C GLY A 289 -3.95 24.24 6.97
N ALA A 290 -4.13 25.13 6.00
CA ALA A 290 -5.14 25.01 4.96
C ALA A 290 -4.83 23.84 3.99
N PRO A 291 -5.78 23.44 3.13
CA PRO A 291 -5.49 22.48 2.06
C PRO A 291 -4.25 22.87 1.25
N GLY A 292 -3.33 21.91 1.09
CA GLY A 292 -2.07 22.10 0.39
C GLY A 292 -0.92 22.67 1.23
N GLU A 293 -1.19 23.20 2.43
CA GLU A 293 -0.16 23.76 3.31
C GLU A 293 0.54 22.70 4.18
N LEU A 294 1.67 23.08 4.77
CA LEU A 294 2.41 22.24 5.71
C LEU A 294 1.81 22.31 7.11
N VAL A 295 1.62 21.15 7.71
CA VAL A 295 1.09 20.95 9.05
C VAL A 295 2.09 20.14 9.87
N LYS A 296 2.35 20.58 11.10
CA LYS A 296 3.11 19.79 12.06
C LYS A 296 2.29 18.58 12.47
N ILE A 297 2.86 17.39 12.33
CA ILE A 297 2.30 16.13 12.82
C ILE A 297 3.21 15.60 13.92
N THR A 298 2.65 14.95 14.94
CA THR A 298 3.46 14.43 16.04
C THR A 298 2.82 13.23 16.70
N THR A 299 3.66 12.36 17.25
CA THR A 299 3.25 11.31 18.18
C THR A 299 3.27 11.75 19.64
N TRP A 300 3.79 12.94 19.92
CA TRP A 300 3.92 13.47 21.28
C TRP A 300 2.65 14.20 21.72
N PRO A 301 2.38 14.28 23.04
CA PRO A 301 1.21 14.99 23.54
C PRO A 301 1.14 16.42 23.00
N VAL A 302 0.01 16.76 22.42
CA VAL A 302 -0.25 18.08 21.87
C VAL A 302 -0.78 18.96 23.01
N VAL A 303 0.10 19.71 23.69
CA VAL A 303 -0.31 20.66 24.73
C VAL A 303 -1.19 21.73 24.14
N SER A 304 -2.41 21.93 24.66
CA SER A 304 -3.22 23.12 24.33
C SER A 304 -2.44 24.37 24.72
N ALA A 305 -2.29 25.31 23.78
CA ALA A 305 -1.82 26.65 24.13
C ALA A 305 -2.97 27.41 24.80
#